data_AF-A0A7C5RBU0-F1
#
_entry.id   AF-A0A7C5RBU0-F1
#
_cell.length_a   1.000
_cell.length_b   1.000
_cell.length_c   1.000
_cell.angle_alpha   90.00
_cell.angle_beta   90.00
_cell.angle_gamma   90.00
#
_symmetry.space_group_name_H-M   'P 1'
#
loop_
_entity.id
_entity.type
_entity.pdbx_description
1 polymer ?
#
loop_
_entity_poly.entity_id
_entity_poly.type
_entity_poly.pdbx_seq_one_letter_code
_entity_poly.pdbx_strand_id
1 'polypeptide(L)'
;QMLFDESDIGRKKAEAGAEKLRAMNPHIRIEAYPSDLRDLPAELFASVDVICSCLDSWGIRRWLNSVAVLNNKPLVDGGIEGMVGNVQVVIPGRTACLECHGTTLIPQEERMAECTLRRRRPEELIEDLKAQGLEISREQAEALFRHNLKTVFDLKYTPPESVPDGEVRSLLESIREKLKPRMPAVQSVSSVIAGIVSTEVLKIIHRGSIGRPMRGLLVYDASNSRFTRVPLKRMENCIVCGQVDASPPEVTLEDGATVYRLKEVIAERFGFPDAEVIHGTRVLGEDAPLSSVLGPSGEGLLYVVTTRRYEPLPIVVKLRAPGDR
;
A
#
# COMPACT_ATOMS: atom_id res chain seq x y z
N GLN A 1 -15.54 16.20 -1.64
CA GLN A 1 -15.24 15.94 -3.07
C GLN A 1 -16.07 16.91 -3.91
N MET A 2 -15.62 18.16 -4.04
CA MET A 2 -16.43 19.28 -4.58
C MET A 2 -16.82 19.15 -6.06
N LEU A 3 -16.19 18.23 -6.80
CA LEU A 3 -16.47 18.03 -8.22
C LEU A 3 -17.85 17.38 -8.44
N PHE A 4 -18.33 16.55 -7.51
CA PHE A 4 -19.56 15.77 -7.67
C PHE A 4 -20.74 16.43 -6.94
N ASP A 5 -21.95 16.20 -7.45
CA ASP A 5 -23.21 16.61 -6.82
C ASP A 5 -24.17 15.41 -6.65
N GLU A 6 -25.38 15.65 -6.16
CA GLU A 6 -26.35 14.59 -5.88
C GLU A 6 -26.76 13.78 -7.13
N SER A 7 -26.69 14.38 -8.32
CA SER A 7 -27.01 13.69 -9.57
C SER A 7 -25.96 12.65 -9.96
N ASP A 8 -24.78 12.68 -9.34
CA ASP A 8 -23.71 11.72 -9.60
C ASP A 8 -23.75 10.47 -8.70
N ILE A 9 -24.68 10.41 -7.75
CA ILE A 9 -24.79 9.27 -6.84
C ILE A 9 -25.03 7.98 -7.65
N GLY A 10 -24.19 6.97 -7.40
CA GLY A 10 -24.21 5.70 -8.13
C GLY A 10 -23.45 5.68 -9.45
N ARG A 11 -23.03 6.84 -9.97
CA ARG A 11 -22.18 6.91 -11.18
C ARG A 11 -20.72 6.56 -10.85
N LYS A 12 -20.00 6.09 -11.86
CA LYS A 12 -18.56 5.83 -11.74
C LYS A 12 -17.79 7.15 -11.67
N LYS A 13 -17.04 7.36 -10.59
CA LYS A 13 -16.33 8.62 -10.29
C LYS A 13 -15.42 9.10 -11.42
N ALA A 14 -14.71 8.18 -12.09
CA ALA A 14 -13.80 8.51 -13.19
C ALA A 14 -14.55 9.16 -14.38
N GLU A 15 -15.69 8.58 -14.76
CA GLU A 15 -16.50 9.06 -15.89
C GLU A 15 -17.18 10.39 -15.56
N ALA A 16 -17.88 10.45 -14.41
CA ALA A 16 -18.54 11.68 -13.95
C ALA A 16 -17.54 12.83 -13.75
N GLY A 17 -16.37 12.53 -13.20
CA GLY A 17 -15.31 13.53 -13.00
C GLY A 17 -14.76 14.05 -14.32
N ALA A 18 -14.52 13.17 -15.29
CA ALA A 18 -14.04 13.57 -16.61
C ALA A 18 -15.06 14.42 -17.37
N GLU A 19 -16.36 14.08 -17.30
CA GLU A 19 -17.43 14.90 -17.86
C GLU A 19 -17.41 16.32 -17.31
N LYS A 20 -17.41 16.46 -15.98
CA LYS A 20 -17.45 17.76 -15.31
C LYS A 20 -16.21 18.60 -15.57
N LEU A 21 -15.03 17.99 -15.55
CA LEU A 21 -13.78 18.71 -15.85
C LEU A 21 -13.73 19.19 -17.31
N ARG A 22 -14.25 18.41 -18.27
CA ARG A 22 -14.39 18.86 -19.67
C ARG A 22 -15.39 20.01 -19.81
N ALA A 23 -16.48 19.98 -19.04
CA ALA A 23 -17.44 21.09 -19.02
C ALA A 23 -16.80 22.37 -18.45
N MET A 24 -15.95 22.25 -17.42
CA MET A 24 -15.21 23.39 -16.83
C MET A 24 -14.14 23.95 -17.77
N ASN A 25 -13.45 23.08 -18.53
CA ASN A 25 -12.43 23.49 -19.49
C ASN A 25 -12.54 22.65 -20.78
N PRO A 26 -13.18 23.17 -21.85
CA PRO A 26 -13.33 22.42 -23.09
C PRO A 26 -12.02 22.13 -23.85
N HIS A 27 -10.90 22.75 -23.46
CA HIS A 27 -9.62 22.60 -24.13
C HIS A 27 -8.78 21.42 -23.61
N ILE A 28 -9.19 20.77 -22.51
CA ILE A 28 -8.47 19.60 -22.00
C ILE A 28 -9.03 18.30 -22.58
N ARG A 29 -8.14 17.35 -22.85
CA ARG A 29 -8.50 15.97 -23.15
C ARG A 29 -8.35 15.15 -21.87
N ILE A 30 -9.43 14.49 -21.47
CA ILE A 30 -9.43 13.57 -20.32
C ILE A 30 -9.85 12.19 -20.83
N GLU A 31 -9.09 11.17 -20.45
CA GLU A 31 -9.43 9.76 -20.63
C GLU A 31 -9.71 9.17 -19.26
N ALA A 32 -10.92 8.65 -19.08
CA ALA A 32 -11.39 8.10 -17.82
C ALA A 32 -11.33 6.59 -17.85
N TYR A 33 -10.73 5.99 -16.82
CA TYR A 33 -10.63 4.55 -16.66
C TYR A 33 -11.41 4.12 -15.41
N PRO A 34 -12.62 3.59 -15.56
CA PRO A 34 -13.49 3.22 -14.45
C PRO A 34 -13.23 1.79 -13.95
N SER A 35 -11.97 1.47 -13.67
CA SER A 35 -11.49 0.15 -13.24
C SER A 35 -10.44 0.29 -12.13
N ASP A 36 -10.02 -0.84 -11.55
CA ASP A 36 -8.84 -0.85 -10.70
C ASP A 36 -7.61 -0.45 -11.54
N LEU A 37 -6.68 0.25 -10.90
CA LEU A 37 -5.44 0.71 -11.54
C LEU A 37 -4.58 -0.47 -12.03
N ARG A 38 -4.66 -1.62 -11.36
CA ARG A 38 -3.91 -2.85 -11.67
C ARG A 38 -4.42 -3.55 -12.93
N ASP A 39 -5.65 -3.26 -13.33
CA ASP A 39 -6.25 -3.84 -14.54
C ASP A 39 -5.95 -3.00 -15.80
N LEU A 40 -5.27 -1.85 -15.65
CA LEU A 40 -4.92 -1.00 -16.78
C LEU A 40 -3.77 -1.59 -17.60
N PRO A 41 -3.75 -1.34 -18.93
CA PRO A 41 -2.66 -1.79 -19.80
C PRO A 41 -1.31 -1.24 -19.35
N ALA A 42 -0.28 -2.09 -19.37
CA ALA A 42 1.08 -1.72 -18.98
C ALA A 42 1.64 -0.55 -19.81
N GLU A 43 1.29 -0.52 -21.09
CA GLU A 43 1.72 0.47 -22.08
C GLU A 43 1.24 1.88 -21.72
N LEU A 44 0.11 2.00 -21.00
CA LEU A 44 -0.39 3.28 -20.54
C LEU A 44 0.61 3.93 -19.58
N PHE A 45 1.11 3.18 -18.60
CA PHE A 45 2.10 3.68 -17.65
C PHE A 45 3.44 4.03 -18.31
N ALA A 46 3.81 3.32 -19.39
CA ALA A 46 4.99 3.63 -20.18
C ALA A 46 4.83 4.92 -21.03
N SER A 47 3.60 5.25 -21.42
CA SER A 47 3.28 6.37 -22.32
C SER A 47 3.23 7.74 -21.63
N VAL A 48 2.98 7.80 -20.32
CA VAL A 48 2.82 9.08 -19.60
C VAL A 48 4.16 9.76 -19.30
N ASP A 49 4.14 11.09 -19.12
CA ASP A 49 5.31 11.86 -18.70
C ASP A 49 5.50 11.88 -17.18
N VAL A 50 4.40 11.93 -16.43
CA VAL A 50 4.37 12.05 -14.96
C VAL A 50 3.17 11.28 -14.42
N ILE A 51 3.35 10.59 -13.31
CA ILE A 51 2.29 9.91 -12.57
C ILE A 51 1.95 10.72 -11.32
N CYS A 52 0.66 10.95 -11.07
CA CYS A 52 0.16 11.59 -9.86
C CYS A 52 -0.62 10.58 -9.04
N SER A 53 -0.21 10.33 -7.80
CA SER A 53 -0.89 9.42 -6.88
C SER A 53 -1.59 10.22 -5.78
N CYS A 54 -2.90 10.01 -5.66
CA CYS A 54 -3.74 10.52 -4.56
C CYS A 54 -4.60 9.37 -4.01
N LEU A 55 -4.00 8.19 -3.90
CA LEU A 55 -4.67 6.93 -3.55
C LEU A 55 -4.81 6.79 -2.03
N ASP A 56 -5.80 6.02 -1.61
CA ASP A 56 -6.26 5.92 -0.21
C ASP A 56 -5.70 4.73 0.56
N SER A 57 -4.89 3.88 -0.06
CA SER A 57 -4.24 2.75 0.60
C SER A 57 -2.75 2.64 0.25
N TRP A 58 -1.94 2.19 1.22
CA TRP A 58 -0.52 1.97 0.99
C TRP A 58 -0.24 0.86 -0.01
N GLY A 59 -1.03 -0.22 -0.02
CA GLY A 59 -0.83 -1.33 -0.96
C GLY A 59 -0.78 -0.87 -2.42
N ILE A 60 -1.78 -0.09 -2.86
CA ILE A 60 -1.83 0.40 -4.24
C ILE A 60 -0.81 1.52 -4.51
N ARG A 61 -0.48 2.37 -3.51
CA ARG A 61 0.59 3.38 -3.63
C ARG A 61 1.95 2.73 -3.86
N ARG A 62 2.25 1.65 -3.13
CA ARG A 62 3.48 0.85 -3.28
C ARG A 62 3.53 0.15 -4.64
N TRP A 63 2.41 -0.41 -5.08
CA TRP A 63 2.29 -0.99 -6.41
C TRP A 63 2.57 0.05 -7.51
N LEU A 64 1.91 1.21 -7.47
CA LEU A 64 2.10 2.28 -8.45
C LEU A 64 3.52 2.86 -8.40
N ASN A 65 4.12 2.95 -7.22
CA ASN A 65 5.53 3.30 -7.07
C ASN A 65 6.44 2.31 -7.80
N SER A 66 6.18 1.00 -7.72
CA SER A 66 6.95 0.00 -8.47
C SER A 66 6.77 0.16 -9.97
N VAL A 67 5.55 0.40 -10.46
CA VAL A 67 5.26 0.69 -11.88
C VAL A 67 6.01 1.93 -12.36
N ALA A 68 5.96 3.01 -11.59
CA ALA A 68 6.62 4.28 -11.92
C ALA A 68 8.14 4.10 -12.01
N VAL A 69 8.74 3.39 -11.06
CA VAL A 69 10.19 3.12 -11.05
C VAL A 69 10.60 2.25 -12.23
N LEU A 70 9.86 1.17 -12.51
CA LEU A 70 10.14 0.27 -13.63
C LEU A 70 10.08 0.99 -14.99
N ASN A 71 9.09 1.87 -15.18
CA ASN A 71 8.93 2.65 -16.40
C ASN A 71 9.78 3.93 -16.43
N ASN A 72 10.64 4.15 -15.41
CA ASN A 72 11.44 5.36 -15.24
C ASN A 72 10.60 6.66 -15.32
N LYS A 73 9.39 6.64 -14.73
CA LYS A 73 8.46 7.76 -14.69
C LYS A 73 8.52 8.49 -13.35
N PRO A 74 8.61 9.83 -13.33
CA PRO A 74 8.38 10.61 -12.13
C PRO A 74 7.01 10.32 -11.52
N LEU A 75 6.98 10.12 -10.21
CA LEU A 75 5.76 9.95 -9.41
C LEU A 75 5.67 11.08 -8.39
N VAL A 76 4.56 11.80 -8.37
CA VAL A 76 4.20 12.77 -7.33
C VAL A 76 3.07 12.15 -6.51
N ASP A 77 3.37 11.74 -5.29
CA ASP A 77 2.44 11.08 -4.39
C ASP A 77 1.99 12.04 -3.29
N GLY A 78 0.67 12.15 -3.11
CA GLY A 78 0.02 12.97 -2.10
C GLY A 78 -0.93 12.14 -1.25
N GLY A 79 -0.90 12.36 0.06
CA GLY A 79 -1.76 11.69 1.03
C GLY A 79 -2.36 12.68 2.02
N ILE A 80 -3.54 12.35 2.56
CA ILE A 80 -4.17 13.09 3.65
C ILE A 80 -4.77 12.15 4.68
N GLU A 81 -4.73 12.59 5.94
CA GLU A 81 -5.43 11.96 7.05
C GLU A 81 -5.89 13.07 8.00
N GLY A 82 -7.19 13.39 7.93
CA GLY A 82 -7.80 14.49 8.70
C GLY A 82 -7.12 15.85 8.46
N MET A 83 -6.31 16.27 9.43
CA MET A 83 -5.62 17.56 9.53
C MET A 83 -4.15 17.46 9.12
N VAL A 84 -3.70 16.27 8.74
CA VAL A 84 -2.33 16.04 8.27
C VAL A 84 -2.39 15.69 6.79
N GLY A 85 -1.45 16.22 6.03
CA GLY A 85 -1.24 15.83 4.64
C GLY A 85 0.24 15.69 4.33
N ASN A 86 0.57 14.96 3.29
CA ASN A 86 1.95 14.79 2.87
C ASN A 86 2.10 14.78 1.35
N VAL A 87 3.27 15.18 0.87
CA VAL A 87 3.68 15.08 -0.53
C VAL A 87 5.09 14.53 -0.63
N GLN A 88 5.30 13.56 -1.50
CA GLN A 88 6.62 13.03 -1.86
C GLN A 88 6.77 12.99 -3.38
N VAL A 89 7.94 13.42 -3.85
CA VAL A 89 8.31 13.32 -5.27
C VAL A 89 9.37 12.24 -5.45
N VAL A 90 9.00 11.21 -6.21
CA VAL A 90 9.87 10.10 -6.61
C VAL A 90 10.35 10.38 -8.04
N ILE A 91 11.65 10.63 -8.18
CA ILE A 91 12.35 10.64 -9.46
C ILE A 91 13.20 9.37 -9.49
N PRO A 92 12.83 8.36 -10.31
CA PRO A 92 13.54 7.08 -10.33
C PRO A 92 15.06 7.26 -10.49
N GLY A 93 15.82 6.47 -9.75
CA GLY A 93 17.29 6.56 -9.67
C GLY A 93 17.87 7.78 -8.95
N ARG A 94 17.08 8.82 -8.62
CA ARG A 94 17.59 10.10 -8.09
C ARG A 94 17.08 10.47 -6.69
N THR A 95 15.82 10.17 -6.37
CA THR A 95 15.25 10.40 -5.03
C THR A 95 14.84 9.08 -4.38
N ALA A 96 14.49 9.12 -3.09
CA ALA A 96 13.93 7.97 -2.40
C ALA A 96 12.55 7.63 -2.97
N CYS A 97 12.33 6.36 -3.34
CA CYS A 97 11.00 5.85 -3.68
C CYS A 97 10.21 5.50 -2.40
N LEU A 98 8.94 5.10 -2.53
CA LEU A 98 8.11 4.74 -1.36
C LEU A 98 8.60 3.48 -0.62
N GLU A 99 9.44 2.64 -1.25
CA GLU A 99 10.06 1.49 -0.57
C GLU A 99 11.35 1.85 0.18
N CYS A 100 11.95 3.02 -0.08
CA CYS A 100 13.23 3.41 0.54
C CYS A 100 13.13 3.69 2.04
N HIS A 101 11.94 3.91 2.57
CA HIS A 101 11.72 4.06 4.01
C HIS A 101 11.04 2.83 4.61
N GLY A 102 10.93 1.73 3.85
CA GLY A 102 10.23 0.51 4.25
C GLY A 102 8.85 0.82 4.85
N THR A 103 8.58 0.18 5.98
CA THR A 103 7.31 0.31 6.70
C THR A 103 7.28 1.48 7.68
N THR A 104 8.39 2.22 7.87
CA THR A 104 8.50 3.27 8.91
C THR A 104 7.44 4.35 8.79
N LEU A 105 7.09 4.75 7.56
CA LEU A 105 6.10 5.81 7.29
C LEU A 105 4.67 5.28 7.10
N ILE A 106 4.49 3.96 7.09
CA ILE A 106 3.17 3.34 7.03
C ILE A 106 2.59 3.37 8.45
N PRO A 107 1.39 3.93 8.68
CA PRO A 107 0.76 3.94 10.00
C PRO A 107 0.69 2.54 10.61
N GLN A 108 0.94 2.42 11.90
CA GLN A 108 1.02 1.11 12.57
C GLN A 108 -0.27 0.31 12.43
N GLU A 109 -1.44 0.96 12.54
CA GLU A 109 -2.73 0.29 12.38
C GLU A 109 -2.87 -0.32 10.98
N GLU A 110 -2.44 0.39 9.93
CA GLU A 110 -2.41 -0.12 8.56
C GLU A 110 -1.44 -1.29 8.43
N ARG A 111 -0.22 -1.19 8.98
CA ARG A 111 0.74 -2.31 8.96
C ARG A 111 0.16 -3.56 9.63
N MET A 112 -0.49 -3.39 10.78
CA MET A 112 -1.08 -4.49 11.53
C MET A 112 -2.23 -5.13 10.78
N ALA A 113 -3.08 -4.33 10.13
CA ALA A 113 -4.16 -4.80 9.27
C ALA A 113 -3.66 -5.63 8.09
N GLU A 114 -2.58 -5.14 7.48
CA GLU A 114 -2.03 -5.72 6.29
C GLU A 114 -1.30 -7.03 6.64
N CYS A 115 -0.53 -7.07 7.73
CA CYS A 115 0.35 -8.18 8.14
C CYS A 115 -0.34 -9.53 8.46
N THR A 116 -1.65 -9.54 8.65
CA THR A 116 -2.34 -10.55 9.47
C THR A 116 -3.29 -11.47 8.72
N LEU A 117 -3.38 -11.38 7.39
CA LEU A 117 -4.49 -11.99 6.65
C LEU A 117 -4.53 -13.53 6.62
N ARG A 118 -3.46 -14.26 6.97
CA ARG A 118 -3.42 -15.72 6.72
C ARG A 118 -3.70 -16.63 7.92
N ARG A 119 -3.39 -16.29 9.18
CA ARG A 119 -3.67 -17.17 10.34
C ARG A 119 -3.92 -16.46 11.68
N ARG A 120 -4.53 -15.27 11.72
CA ARG A 120 -5.01 -14.73 13.01
C ARG A 120 -5.98 -15.68 13.66
N ARG A 121 -6.01 -15.66 14.99
CA ARG A 121 -7.04 -16.33 15.77
C ARG A 121 -8.00 -15.30 16.37
N PRO A 122 -9.28 -15.63 16.57
CA PRO A 122 -10.26 -14.73 17.19
C PRO A 122 -9.77 -14.12 18.50
N GLU A 123 -8.99 -14.86 19.30
CA GLU A 123 -8.41 -14.41 20.56
C GLU A 123 -7.52 -13.16 20.39
N GLU A 124 -6.80 -13.05 19.28
CA GLU A 124 -5.91 -11.91 19.02
C GLU A 124 -6.70 -10.63 18.70
N LEU A 125 -7.88 -10.75 18.06
CA LEU A 125 -8.78 -9.61 17.84
C LEU A 125 -9.39 -9.12 19.16
N ILE A 126 -9.70 -10.06 20.07
CA ILE A 126 -10.18 -9.72 21.42
C ILE A 126 -9.13 -8.91 22.17
N GLU A 127 -7.86 -9.33 22.12
CA GLU A 127 -6.75 -8.62 22.76
C GLU A 127 -6.55 -7.21 22.17
N ASP A 128 -6.60 -7.07 20.84
CA ASP A 128 -6.48 -5.77 20.18
C ASP A 128 -7.60 -4.81 20.60
N LEU A 129 -8.85 -5.28 20.60
CA LEU A 129 -10.01 -4.48 20.99
C LEU A 129 -9.94 -4.12 22.47
N LYS A 130 -9.47 -5.04 23.31
CA LYS A 130 -9.26 -4.78 24.74
C LYS A 130 -8.23 -3.67 24.96
N ALA A 131 -7.16 -3.64 24.16
CA ALA A 131 -6.18 -2.54 24.19
C ALA A 131 -6.78 -1.18 23.77
N GLN A 132 -7.89 -1.17 23.03
CA GLN A 132 -8.68 0.02 22.69
C GLN A 132 -9.81 0.32 23.70
N GLY A 133 -9.89 -0.43 24.81
CA GLY A 133 -10.93 -0.27 25.84
C GLY A 133 -12.27 -0.91 25.45
N LEU A 134 -12.27 -1.88 24.53
CA LEU A 134 -13.46 -2.59 24.06
C LEU A 134 -13.39 -4.06 24.40
N GLU A 135 -14.46 -4.59 24.99
CA GLU A 135 -14.59 -6.01 25.29
C GLU A 135 -15.64 -6.63 24.39
N ILE A 136 -15.27 -7.73 23.74
CA ILE A 136 -16.16 -8.59 22.94
C ILE A 136 -16.00 -10.04 23.39
N SER A 137 -17.04 -10.84 23.22
CA SER A 137 -16.99 -12.28 23.53
C SER A 137 -16.24 -13.05 22.44
N ARG A 138 -15.86 -14.31 22.76
CA ARG A 138 -15.24 -15.22 21.80
C ARG A 138 -16.17 -15.49 20.62
N GLU A 139 -17.46 -15.67 20.88
CA GLU A 139 -18.47 -15.93 19.86
C GLU A 139 -18.62 -14.72 18.91
N GLN A 140 -18.57 -13.50 19.46
CA GLN A 140 -18.57 -12.26 18.68
C GLN A 140 -17.34 -12.15 17.78
N ALA A 141 -16.15 -12.46 18.31
CA ALA A 141 -14.91 -12.47 17.54
C ALA A 141 -14.95 -13.53 16.41
N GLU A 142 -15.41 -14.75 16.71
CA GLU A 142 -15.58 -15.81 15.71
C GLU A 142 -16.60 -15.42 14.63
N ALA A 143 -17.69 -14.75 15.00
CA ALA A 143 -18.66 -14.23 14.04
C ALA A 143 -18.05 -13.20 13.08
N LEU A 144 -17.26 -12.25 13.59
CA LEU A 144 -16.53 -11.27 12.78
C LEU A 144 -15.54 -11.97 11.83
N PHE A 145 -14.81 -12.98 12.31
CA PHE A 145 -13.86 -13.74 11.51
C PHE A 145 -14.48 -14.46 10.31
N ARG A 146 -15.70 -14.99 10.45
CA ARG A 146 -16.43 -15.63 9.33
C ARG A 146 -16.71 -14.66 8.18
N HIS A 147 -16.77 -13.36 8.47
CA HIS A 147 -16.92 -12.30 7.48
C HIS A 147 -15.59 -11.63 7.09
N ASN A 148 -14.46 -12.27 7.40
CA ASN A 148 -13.12 -11.76 7.14
C ASN A 148 -12.81 -10.42 7.84
N LEU A 149 -13.49 -10.12 8.94
CA LEU A 149 -13.22 -8.98 9.81
C LEU A 149 -12.28 -9.43 10.94
N LYS A 150 -10.96 -9.44 10.68
CA LYS A 150 -9.97 -10.08 11.54
C LYS A 150 -9.15 -9.10 12.38
N THR A 151 -9.23 -7.82 12.09
CA THR A 151 -8.39 -6.77 12.68
C THR A 151 -9.21 -5.56 13.08
N VAL A 152 -8.69 -4.75 14.00
CA VAL A 152 -9.30 -3.45 14.34
C VAL A 152 -9.44 -2.56 13.11
N PHE A 153 -8.52 -2.67 12.15
CA PHE A 153 -8.63 -1.99 10.86
C PHE A 153 -9.84 -2.48 10.06
N ASP A 154 -10.01 -3.79 9.89
CA ASP A 154 -11.19 -4.33 9.16
C ASP A 154 -12.48 -3.82 9.80
N LEU A 155 -12.53 -3.78 11.13
CA LEU A 155 -13.67 -3.24 11.87
C LEU A 155 -13.86 -1.74 11.64
N LYS A 156 -12.79 -0.94 11.60
CA LYS A 156 -12.89 0.51 11.32
C LYS A 156 -13.31 0.82 9.88
N TYR A 157 -12.80 0.07 8.90
CA TYR A 157 -12.82 0.48 7.49
C TYR A 157 -13.78 -0.32 6.60
N THR A 158 -14.26 -1.49 7.02
CA THR A 158 -15.25 -2.26 6.24
C THR A 158 -16.62 -1.59 6.33
N PRO A 159 -17.24 -1.16 5.21
CA PRO A 159 -18.59 -0.58 5.23
C PRO A 159 -19.60 -1.58 5.83
N PRO A 160 -20.43 -1.23 6.84
CA PRO A 160 -21.30 -2.21 7.49
C PRO A 160 -22.35 -2.77 6.53
N GLU A 161 -22.71 -2.00 5.51
CA GLU A 161 -23.65 -2.38 4.44
C GLU A 161 -23.10 -3.53 3.58
N SER A 162 -21.77 -3.71 3.53
CA SER A 162 -21.13 -4.82 2.82
C SER A 162 -21.21 -6.15 3.58
N VAL A 163 -21.58 -6.13 4.87
CA VAL A 163 -21.75 -7.31 5.70
C VAL A 163 -23.20 -7.81 5.57
N PRO A 164 -23.46 -9.01 5.01
CA PRO A 164 -24.82 -9.49 4.79
C PRO A 164 -25.57 -9.86 6.08
N ASP A 165 -24.84 -10.34 7.09
CA ASP A 165 -25.40 -10.77 8.38
C ASP A 165 -25.79 -9.55 9.24
N GLY A 166 -27.08 -9.45 9.59
CA GLY A 166 -27.63 -8.31 10.33
C GLY A 166 -27.16 -8.22 11.78
N GLU A 167 -26.88 -9.34 12.44
CA GLU A 167 -26.34 -9.34 13.81
C GLU A 167 -24.87 -8.90 13.80
N VAL A 168 -24.09 -9.43 12.87
CA VAL A 168 -22.68 -9.03 12.68
C VAL A 168 -22.57 -7.58 12.25
N ARG A 169 -23.47 -7.11 11.39
CA ARG A 169 -23.56 -5.69 11.00
C ARG A 169 -23.80 -4.80 12.22
N SER A 170 -24.79 -5.14 13.05
CA SER A 170 -25.12 -4.36 14.25
C SER A 170 -23.95 -4.35 15.26
N LEU A 171 -23.28 -5.49 15.42
CA LEU A 171 -22.06 -5.60 16.22
C LEU A 171 -20.96 -4.69 15.68
N LEU A 172 -20.69 -4.75 14.37
CA LEU A 172 -19.69 -3.95 13.70
C LEU A 172 -19.96 -2.45 13.88
N GLU A 173 -21.21 -2.00 13.69
CA GLU A 173 -21.63 -0.61 13.94
C GLU A 173 -21.35 -0.19 15.39
N SER A 174 -21.74 -1.01 16.37
CA SER A 174 -21.53 -0.69 17.79
C SER A 174 -20.05 -0.61 18.18
N ILE A 175 -19.19 -1.44 17.58
CA ILE A 175 -17.74 -1.41 17.80
C ILE A 175 -17.15 -0.15 17.14
N ARG A 176 -17.59 0.16 15.91
CA ARG A 176 -17.10 1.31 15.14
C ARG A 176 -17.43 2.65 15.78
N GLU A 177 -18.58 2.80 16.42
CA GLU A 177 -18.91 4.04 17.14
C GLU A 177 -17.94 4.32 18.29
N LYS A 178 -17.41 3.27 18.92
CA LYS A 178 -16.52 3.38 20.07
C LYS A 178 -15.04 3.42 19.67
N LEU A 179 -14.67 2.76 18.57
CA LEU A 179 -13.36 2.95 17.96
C LEU A 179 -13.29 4.39 17.44
N LYS A 180 -12.22 5.13 17.81
CA LYS A 180 -12.06 6.56 17.45
C LYS A 180 -12.53 6.82 16.01
N PRO A 181 -13.52 7.70 15.79
CA PRO A 181 -14.06 7.93 14.47
C PRO A 181 -12.96 8.45 13.54
N ARG A 182 -13.01 8.04 12.27
CA ARG A 182 -12.11 8.56 11.25
C ARG A 182 -12.23 10.08 11.26
N MET A 183 -11.11 10.79 11.44
CA MET A 183 -11.13 12.22 11.22
C MET A 183 -11.51 12.45 9.76
N PRO A 184 -12.62 13.14 9.47
CA PRO A 184 -13.12 13.25 8.11
C PRO A 184 -12.06 13.92 7.23
N ALA A 185 -12.04 13.56 5.95
CA ALA A 185 -11.18 14.24 4.99
C ALA A 185 -11.56 15.72 4.93
N VAL A 186 -10.65 16.59 5.38
CA VAL A 186 -10.90 18.02 5.44
C VAL A 186 -10.57 18.63 4.08
N GLN A 187 -11.57 19.20 3.41
CA GLN A 187 -11.44 19.71 2.05
C GLN A 187 -10.33 20.78 1.90
N SER A 188 -10.10 21.60 2.92
CA SER A 188 -8.99 22.57 2.91
C SER A 188 -7.63 21.89 2.84
N VAL A 189 -7.42 20.82 3.62
CA VAL A 189 -6.18 20.02 3.60
C VAL A 189 -6.00 19.35 2.25
N SER A 190 -7.06 18.72 1.72
CA SER A 190 -7.04 18.13 0.37
C SER A 190 -6.64 19.15 -0.69
N SER A 191 -7.13 20.38 -0.59
CA SER A 191 -6.87 21.45 -1.56
C SER A 191 -5.41 21.94 -1.48
N VAL A 192 -4.85 22.07 -0.27
CA VAL A 192 -3.43 22.42 -0.06
C VAL A 192 -2.53 21.34 -0.66
N ILE A 193 -2.78 20.07 -0.35
CA ILE A 193 -1.96 18.95 -0.85
C ILE A 193 -2.09 18.82 -2.37
N ALA A 194 -3.31 18.86 -2.92
CA ALA A 194 -3.53 18.80 -4.37
C ALA A 194 -2.87 19.97 -5.12
N GLY A 195 -2.87 21.18 -4.55
CA GLY A 195 -2.17 22.33 -5.10
C GLY A 195 -0.64 22.14 -5.15
N ILE A 196 -0.06 21.58 -4.09
CA ILE A 196 1.37 21.25 -4.04
C ILE A 196 1.71 20.15 -5.06
N VAL A 197 0.94 19.06 -5.09
CA VAL A 197 1.12 17.97 -6.08
C VAL A 197 1.10 18.53 -7.50
N SER A 198 0.09 19.34 -7.84
CA SER A 198 -0.03 19.96 -9.16
C SER A 198 1.17 20.86 -9.49
N THR A 199 1.67 21.60 -8.50
CA THR A 199 2.84 22.47 -8.66
C THR A 199 4.11 21.66 -8.92
N GLU A 200 4.30 20.51 -8.25
CA GLU A 200 5.46 19.63 -8.48
C GLU A 200 5.40 18.98 -9.86
N VAL A 201 4.21 18.61 -10.33
CA VAL A 201 4.01 18.10 -11.70
C VAL A 201 4.43 19.13 -12.74
N LEU A 202 4.02 20.39 -12.58
CA LEU A 202 4.44 21.48 -13.47
C LEU A 202 5.96 21.63 -13.48
N LYS A 203 6.61 21.64 -12.32
CA LYS A 203 8.09 21.69 -12.23
C LYS A 203 8.76 20.55 -13.00
N ILE A 204 8.20 19.34 -12.93
CA ILE A 204 8.71 18.16 -13.63
C ILE A 204 8.53 18.31 -15.15
N ILE A 205 7.33 18.65 -15.62
CA ILE A 205 7.01 18.81 -17.06
C ILE A 205 7.86 19.92 -17.69
N HIS A 206 8.07 21.02 -16.97
CA HIS A 206 8.94 22.12 -17.40
C HIS A 206 10.44 21.83 -17.19
N ARG A 207 10.82 20.60 -16.85
CA ARG A 207 12.22 20.14 -16.69
C ARG A 207 13.03 21.02 -15.73
N GLY A 208 12.38 21.56 -14.70
CA GLY A 208 13.00 22.38 -13.68
C GLY A 208 13.20 23.87 -14.03
N SER A 209 12.78 24.34 -15.21
CA SER A 209 12.97 25.74 -15.61
C SER A 209 12.19 26.74 -14.74
N ILE A 210 11.07 26.32 -14.17
CA ILE A 210 10.21 27.10 -13.26
C ILE A 210 10.41 26.72 -11.78
N GLY A 211 11.44 25.92 -11.48
CA GLY A 211 11.74 25.45 -10.13
C GLY A 211 12.07 23.95 -10.09
N ARG A 212 12.97 23.55 -9.19
CA ARG A 212 13.36 22.14 -9.05
C ARG A 212 12.30 21.36 -8.27
N PRO A 213 11.98 20.11 -8.67
CA PRO A 213 11.12 19.25 -7.86
C PRO A 213 11.70 19.04 -6.46
N MET A 214 10.81 18.95 -5.47
CA MET A 214 11.20 18.78 -4.07
C MET A 214 11.91 17.43 -3.82
N ARG A 215 12.70 17.38 -2.75
CA ARG A 215 13.33 16.15 -2.25
C ARG A 215 12.88 15.90 -0.82
N GLY A 216 12.80 14.62 -0.45
CA GLY A 216 12.28 14.20 0.85
C GLY A 216 10.75 14.16 0.86
N LEU A 217 10.20 14.16 2.08
CA LEU A 217 8.76 14.19 2.34
C LEU A 217 8.40 15.56 2.89
N LEU A 218 7.37 16.18 2.32
CA LEU A 218 6.75 17.36 2.90
C LEU A 218 5.54 16.91 3.69
N VAL A 219 5.47 17.30 4.96
CA VAL A 219 4.33 17.06 5.85
C VAL A 219 3.69 18.41 6.14
N TYR A 220 2.39 18.49 5.96
CA TYR A 220 1.55 19.62 6.32
C TYR A 220 0.70 19.25 7.54
N ASP A 221 0.90 19.98 8.62
CA ASP A 221 0.10 19.93 9.84
C ASP A 221 -0.84 21.13 9.82
N ALA A 222 -2.09 20.90 9.43
CA ALA A 222 -3.09 21.96 9.29
C ALA A 222 -3.56 22.51 10.64
N SER A 223 -3.49 21.72 11.71
CA SER A 223 -3.87 22.15 13.06
C SER A 223 -2.98 23.29 13.55
N ASN A 224 -1.71 23.28 13.15
CA ASN A 224 -0.74 24.32 13.48
C ASN A 224 -0.31 25.16 12.26
N SER A 225 -0.95 24.96 11.10
CA SER A 225 -0.58 25.58 9.82
C SER A 225 0.93 25.48 9.50
N ARG A 226 1.53 24.33 9.79
CA ARG A 226 2.98 24.14 9.71
C ARG A 226 3.37 23.17 8.61
N PHE A 227 4.40 23.54 7.86
CA PHE A 227 5.08 22.64 6.93
C PHE A 227 6.39 22.12 7.53
N THR A 228 6.61 20.82 7.44
CA THR A 228 7.85 20.17 7.87
C THR A 228 8.41 19.34 6.74
N ARG A 229 9.71 19.50 6.46
CA ARG A 229 10.41 18.67 5.47
C ARG A 229 11.20 17.60 6.20
N VAL A 230 10.88 16.34 5.91
CA VAL A 230 11.61 15.19 6.40
C VAL A 230 12.58 14.73 5.30
N PRO A 231 13.89 14.74 5.53
CA PRO A 231 14.84 14.26 4.55
C PRO A 231 14.67 12.74 4.36
N LEU A 232 14.57 12.30 3.10
CA LEU A 232 14.53 10.88 2.74
C LEU A 232 15.77 10.53 1.92
N LYS A 233 16.45 9.45 2.31
CA LYS A 233 17.63 8.93 1.61
C LYS A 233 17.20 7.77 0.71
N ARG A 234 17.67 7.77 -0.55
CA ARG A 234 17.52 6.61 -1.44
C ARG A 234 18.37 5.46 -0.90
N MET A 235 17.78 4.27 -0.78
CA MET A 235 18.49 3.04 -0.44
C MET A 235 19.01 2.38 -1.72
N GLU A 236 20.29 2.02 -1.75
CA GLU A 236 20.92 1.35 -2.90
C GLU A 236 20.44 -0.09 -3.07
N ASN A 237 20.15 -0.77 -1.96
CA ASN A 237 19.60 -2.12 -1.88
C ASN A 237 18.06 -2.14 -1.85
N CYS A 238 17.40 -1.09 -2.30
CA CYS A 238 15.94 -1.05 -2.34
C CYS A 238 15.39 -2.09 -3.32
N ILE A 239 14.42 -2.91 -2.88
CA ILE A 239 13.76 -3.95 -3.68
C ILE A 239 12.91 -3.44 -4.86
N VAL A 240 12.80 -2.12 -5.01
CA VAL A 240 12.09 -1.46 -6.12
C VAL A 240 13.02 -0.54 -6.90
N CYS A 241 13.68 0.44 -6.27
CA CYS A 241 14.52 1.42 -6.98
C CYS A 241 16.03 1.22 -6.78
N GLY A 242 16.45 0.10 -6.21
CA GLY A 242 17.85 -0.29 -6.10
C GLY A 242 18.50 -0.48 -7.47
N GLN A 243 19.82 -0.63 -7.52
CA GLN A 243 20.50 -0.85 -8.80
C GLN A 243 20.14 -2.23 -9.39
N VAL A 244 19.99 -2.29 -10.72
CA VAL A 244 19.59 -3.50 -11.47
C VAL A 244 20.61 -4.64 -11.33
N ASP A 245 21.88 -4.31 -11.10
CA ASP A 245 22.96 -5.29 -10.87
C ASP A 245 23.06 -5.76 -9.40
N ALA A 246 22.17 -5.30 -8.52
CA ALA A 246 22.12 -5.80 -7.15
C ALA A 246 21.58 -7.23 -7.16
N SER A 247 22.37 -8.17 -6.61
CA SER A 247 21.92 -9.54 -6.37
C SER A 247 20.56 -9.54 -5.66
N PRO A 248 19.65 -10.47 -6.00
CA PRO A 248 18.36 -10.56 -5.32
C PRO A 248 18.55 -10.66 -3.80
N PRO A 249 17.65 -10.07 -2.99
CA PRO A 249 17.79 -10.10 -1.54
C PRO A 249 17.81 -11.55 -1.04
N GLU A 250 18.80 -11.85 -0.20
CA GLU A 250 18.99 -13.17 0.37
C GLU A 250 18.18 -13.32 1.67
N VAL A 251 17.42 -14.40 1.79
CA VAL A 251 16.67 -14.82 2.98
C VAL A 251 17.27 -16.13 3.48
N THR A 252 17.70 -16.14 4.74
CA THR A 252 18.24 -17.34 5.39
C THR A 252 17.23 -17.89 6.38
N LEU A 253 17.00 -19.21 6.35
CA LEU A 253 16.10 -19.94 7.23
C LEU A 253 16.77 -21.20 7.77
N GLU A 254 16.26 -21.74 8.88
CA GLU A 254 16.71 -23.02 9.41
C GLU A 254 16.23 -24.17 8.52
N ASP A 255 17.04 -25.23 8.42
CA ASP A 255 16.63 -26.45 7.73
C ASP A 255 15.39 -27.07 8.40
N GLY A 256 14.45 -27.52 7.58
CA GLY A 256 13.09 -27.91 8.01
C GLY A 256 12.05 -26.78 8.00
N ALA A 257 12.44 -25.53 7.72
CA ALA A 257 11.47 -24.45 7.54
C ALA A 257 10.52 -24.71 6.36
N THR A 258 9.26 -24.29 6.53
CA THR A 258 8.22 -24.38 5.50
C THR A 258 8.11 -23.08 4.70
N VAL A 259 7.40 -23.15 3.57
CA VAL A 259 7.03 -21.96 2.78
C VAL A 259 6.24 -20.95 3.62
N TYR A 260 5.43 -21.41 4.56
CA TYR A 260 4.75 -20.54 5.53
C TYR A 260 5.75 -19.69 6.32
N ARG A 261 6.80 -20.30 6.90
CA ARG A 261 7.81 -19.56 7.65
C ARG A 261 8.55 -18.54 6.76
N LEU A 262 8.83 -18.90 5.51
CA LEU A 262 9.39 -17.96 4.53
C LEU A 262 8.45 -16.76 4.29
N LYS A 263 7.14 -17.00 4.16
CA LYS A 263 6.15 -15.92 3.98
C LYS A 263 6.07 -14.99 5.19
N GLU A 264 6.19 -15.50 6.41
CA GLU A 264 6.30 -14.66 7.60
C GLU A 264 7.52 -13.73 7.54
N VAL A 265 8.69 -14.28 7.19
CA VAL A 265 9.92 -13.47 7.04
C VAL A 265 9.77 -12.44 5.91
N ILE A 266 9.12 -12.80 4.80
CA ILE A 266 8.83 -11.87 3.70
C ILE A 266 7.91 -10.74 4.17
N ALA A 267 6.86 -11.07 4.91
CA ALA A 267 5.90 -10.09 5.44
C ALA A 267 6.59 -9.12 6.40
N GLU A 268 7.39 -9.64 7.35
CA GLU A 268 8.13 -8.83 8.33
C GLU A 268 9.20 -7.94 7.67
N ARG A 269 10.00 -8.52 6.77
CA ARG A 269 11.16 -7.85 6.20
C ARG A 269 10.82 -6.87 5.09
N PHE A 270 9.89 -7.24 4.21
CA PHE A 270 9.54 -6.45 3.02
C PHE A 270 8.17 -5.78 3.14
N GLY A 271 7.40 -6.06 4.18
CA GLY A 271 6.04 -5.54 4.32
C GLY A 271 5.10 -6.12 3.24
N PHE A 272 5.28 -7.38 2.85
CA PHE A 272 4.44 -8.07 1.85
C PHE A 272 3.63 -9.20 2.50
N PRO A 273 2.52 -8.88 3.15
CA PRO A 273 1.82 -9.85 3.97
C PRO A 273 0.85 -10.74 3.22
N ASP A 274 0.52 -10.35 2.01
CA ASP A 274 -0.27 -11.10 1.04
C ASP A 274 0.60 -11.94 0.10
N ALA A 275 1.92 -12.02 0.35
CA ALA A 275 2.87 -12.68 -0.52
C ALA A 275 2.52 -14.13 -0.86
N GLU A 276 2.59 -14.46 -2.14
CA GLU A 276 2.68 -15.82 -2.66
C GLU A 276 4.11 -16.10 -3.10
N VAL A 277 4.57 -17.34 -2.90
CA VAL A 277 5.92 -17.77 -3.29
C VAL A 277 5.80 -18.71 -4.49
N ILE A 278 6.56 -18.43 -5.53
CA ILE A 278 6.57 -19.17 -6.79
C ILE A 278 7.96 -19.76 -7.04
N HIS A 279 8.00 -21.00 -7.50
CA HIS A 279 9.18 -21.66 -8.03
C HIS A 279 8.88 -22.17 -9.44
N GLY A 280 9.61 -21.68 -10.45
CA GLY A 280 9.27 -21.92 -11.85
C GLY A 280 7.89 -21.34 -12.19
N THR A 281 6.93 -22.19 -12.54
CA THR A 281 5.55 -21.80 -12.87
C THR A 281 4.54 -22.14 -11.78
N ARG A 282 4.99 -22.70 -10.64
CA ARG A 282 4.10 -23.21 -9.58
C ARG A 282 4.11 -22.30 -8.36
N VAL A 283 2.91 -21.96 -7.89
CA VAL A 283 2.72 -21.39 -6.55
C VAL A 283 2.95 -22.51 -5.52
N LEU A 284 3.78 -22.23 -4.52
CA LEU A 284 4.13 -23.19 -3.48
C LEU A 284 3.08 -23.21 -2.36
N GLY A 285 2.68 -24.41 -1.95
CA GLY A 285 1.78 -24.59 -0.81
C GLY A 285 2.46 -24.24 0.52
N GLU A 286 1.71 -23.71 1.48
CA GLU A 286 2.25 -23.18 2.74
C GLU A 286 2.99 -24.23 3.59
N ASP A 287 2.48 -25.46 3.61
CA ASP A 287 3.04 -26.55 4.41
C ASP A 287 4.20 -27.28 3.72
N ALA A 288 4.56 -26.88 2.49
CA ALA A 288 5.67 -27.48 1.76
C ALA A 288 7.00 -27.18 2.46
N PRO A 289 7.84 -28.21 2.74
CA PRO A 289 9.19 -27.99 3.27
C PRO A 289 10.07 -27.32 2.21
N LEU A 290 10.81 -26.27 2.58
CA LEU A 290 11.68 -25.55 1.65
C LEU A 290 12.80 -26.44 1.10
N SER A 291 13.29 -27.40 1.89
CA SER A 291 14.30 -28.36 1.46
C SER A 291 13.84 -29.19 0.25
N SER A 292 12.55 -29.51 0.18
CA SER A 292 11.95 -30.22 -0.97
C SER A 292 11.87 -29.36 -2.23
N VAL A 293 11.89 -28.04 -2.08
CA VAL A 293 11.77 -27.06 -3.17
C VAL A 293 13.14 -26.65 -3.71
N LEU A 294 14.10 -26.39 -2.82
CA LEU A 294 15.43 -25.87 -3.13
C LEU A 294 16.42 -26.98 -3.54
N GLY A 295 16.10 -28.24 -3.25
CA GLY A 295 16.95 -29.38 -3.57
C GLY A 295 18.18 -29.49 -2.65
N PRO A 296 19.15 -30.35 -3.01
CA PRO A 296 20.23 -30.76 -2.11
C PRO A 296 21.26 -29.66 -1.79
N SER A 297 21.30 -28.57 -2.56
CA SER A 297 22.13 -27.40 -2.24
C SER A 297 21.64 -26.62 -1.02
N GLY A 298 20.35 -26.76 -0.66
CA GLY A 298 19.71 -25.92 0.35
C GLY A 298 19.61 -24.44 -0.06
N GLU A 299 19.95 -24.10 -1.30
CA GLU A 299 19.95 -22.75 -1.84
C GLU A 299 19.25 -22.70 -3.20
N GLY A 300 18.38 -21.70 -3.40
CA GLY A 300 17.71 -21.51 -4.68
C GLY A 300 17.02 -20.16 -4.83
N LEU A 301 16.70 -19.83 -6.08
CA LEU A 301 15.99 -18.61 -6.47
C LEU A 301 14.48 -18.86 -6.45
N LEU A 302 13.75 -18.07 -5.65
CA LEU A 302 12.30 -18.06 -5.60
C LEU A 302 11.76 -16.68 -6.00
N TYR A 303 10.49 -16.61 -6.37
CA TYR A 303 9.83 -15.37 -6.75
C TYR A 303 8.67 -15.08 -5.82
N VAL A 304 8.60 -13.84 -5.33
CA VAL A 304 7.55 -13.37 -4.44
C VAL A 304 6.56 -12.52 -5.23
N VAL A 305 5.30 -12.94 -5.26
CA VAL A 305 4.20 -12.19 -5.86
C VAL A 305 3.36 -11.56 -4.76
N THR A 306 3.04 -10.28 -4.90
CA THR A 306 2.24 -9.51 -3.92
C THR A 306 1.44 -8.46 -4.67
N THR A 307 0.28 -8.08 -4.14
CA THR A 307 -0.54 -6.97 -4.65
C THR A 307 0.14 -5.60 -4.52
N ARG A 308 1.29 -5.53 -3.84
CA ARG A 308 2.04 -4.29 -3.53
C ARG A 308 3.19 -4.01 -4.48
N ARG A 309 3.44 -4.91 -5.44
CA ARG A 309 4.50 -4.77 -6.44
C ARG A 309 3.98 -5.23 -7.79
N TYR A 310 4.39 -4.54 -8.85
CA TYR A 310 3.95 -4.84 -10.21
C TYR A 310 4.52 -6.16 -10.73
N GLU A 311 5.82 -6.35 -10.59
CA GLU A 311 6.50 -7.59 -10.97
C GLU A 311 6.74 -8.50 -9.76
N PRO A 312 6.94 -9.82 -9.97
CA PRO A 312 7.44 -10.71 -8.93
C PRO A 312 8.84 -10.28 -8.45
N LEU A 313 9.06 -10.25 -7.13
CA LEU A 313 10.37 -9.97 -6.53
C LEU A 313 11.20 -11.26 -6.48
N PRO A 314 12.32 -11.36 -7.22
CA PRO A 314 13.25 -12.48 -7.03
C PRO A 314 13.88 -12.40 -5.64
N ILE A 315 14.03 -13.54 -4.97
CA ILE A 315 14.73 -13.70 -3.69
C ILE A 315 15.61 -14.96 -3.73
N VAL A 316 16.80 -14.88 -3.13
CA VAL A 316 17.62 -16.08 -2.91
C VAL A 316 17.28 -16.63 -1.53
N VAL A 317 16.88 -17.89 -1.44
CA VAL A 317 16.62 -18.56 -0.16
C VAL A 317 17.73 -19.53 0.14
N LYS A 318 18.29 -19.48 1.35
CA LYS A 318 19.32 -20.39 1.85
C LYS A 318 18.87 -21.06 3.15
N LEU A 319 19.03 -22.37 3.22
CA LEU A 319 18.79 -23.17 4.43
C LEU A 319 20.12 -23.38 5.16
N ARG A 320 20.13 -23.12 6.47
CA ARG A 320 21.26 -23.42 7.35
C ARG A 320 20.98 -24.63 8.20
N ALA A 321 22.02 -25.41 8.49
CA ALA A 321 21.93 -26.51 9.43
C ALA A 321 21.51 -25.99 10.83
N PRO A 322 20.76 -26.78 11.61
CA PRO A 322 20.34 -26.37 12.94
C PRO A 322 21.55 -26.04 13.84
N GLY A 323 21.61 -24.80 14.36
CA GLY A 323 22.62 -24.38 15.36
C GLY A 323 23.81 -23.59 14.83
N ASP A 324 23.90 -23.29 13.53
CA ASP A 324 24.95 -22.44 12.96
C ASP A 324 24.55 -20.95 13.07
N ARG A 325 25.15 -20.22 14.01
CA ARG A 325 24.85 -18.80 14.30
C ARG A 325 25.49 -17.86 13.27
#